data_AF-A0A318BCB2-F1
#
_entry.id   AF-A0A318BCB2-F1
#
_cell.length_a   1.000
_cell.length_b   1.000
_cell.length_c   1.000
_cell.angle_alpha   90.00
_cell.angle_beta   90.00
_cell.angle_gamma   90.00
#
_symmetry.space_group_name_H-M   'P 1'
#
loop_
_entity.id
_entity.type
_entity.pdbx_description
1 polymer ?
#
loop_
_entity_poly.entity_id
_entity_poly.type
_entity_poly.pdbx_seq_one_letter_code
_entity_poly.pdbx_strand_id
1 'polypeptide(L)'
;MRFSIHGDSHVNPFKINDPAIAGRPNPFHIPEYISAQHRFATDADQIAVYTYTSSTAIGLDSSSSENGSGARIFANVQQELAEGAETLAFCFGRVDLDFVYPYKRIIQGSDLNLAQFAGLSRANYLSFLLRLEERVVKGRARIVVLGLPAPILPPEDMAHFVWNDSIRQHIANANGVLNDDIGRPPADTDKARLIETIAPLSVRTQASVALNQALAYECGACGFGFVDLDATMVDTANGTVRPDFVAGRDHHAYPQALGPLWLQLLRTSVGFAA
;
A
#
# COMPACT_ATOMS: atom_id res chain seq x y z
N MET A 1 18.46 -11.32 -11.73
CA MET A 1 18.63 -9.86 -11.48
C MET A 1 18.42 -9.54 -9.99
N ARG A 2 18.66 -8.32 -9.50
CA ARG A 2 18.37 -7.92 -8.11
C ARG A 2 17.37 -6.77 -7.98
N PHE A 3 16.27 -7.05 -7.27
CA PHE A 3 15.16 -6.12 -7.01
C PHE A 3 14.96 -5.89 -5.51
N SER A 4 14.44 -4.72 -5.16
CA SER A 4 13.93 -4.44 -3.82
C SER A 4 12.54 -3.80 -3.91
N ILE A 5 11.52 -4.41 -3.29
CA ILE A 5 10.13 -3.93 -3.27
C ILE A 5 9.87 -3.29 -1.91
N HIS A 6 9.44 -2.04 -1.87
CA HIS A 6 9.11 -1.28 -0.65
C HIS A 6 7.64 -0.87 -0.68
N GLY A 7 6.82 -1.37 0.23
CA GLY A 7 5.41 -1.01 0.26
C GLY A 7 4.80 -0.99 1.65
N ASP A 8 3.60 -0.41 1.77
CA ASP A 8 2.83 -0.56 3.00
C ASP A 8 2.40 -2.02 3.19
N SER A 9 2.16 -2.44 4.44
CA SER A 9 1.83 -3.84 4.78
C SER A 9 0.57 -4.38 4.11
N HIS A 10 -0.29 -3.50 3.57
CA HIS A 10 -1.54 -3.87 2.93
C HIS A 10 -1.43 -4.04 1.41
N VAL A 11 -0.20 -3.94 0.90
CA VAL A 11 0.14 -4.16 -0.51
C VAL A 11 1.24 -5.22 -0.64
N ASN A 12 1.44 -6.08 0.38
CA ASN A 12 2.34 -7.25 0.30
C ASN A 12 1.63 -8.42 -0.43
N PRO A 13 2.06 -8.80 -1.64
CA PRO A 13 1.42 -9.83 -2.44
C PRO A 13 2.08 -11.20 -2.22
N PHE A 14 3.14 -11.23 -1.39
CA PHE A 14 3.92 -12.41 -1.02
C PHE A 14 3.67 -12.77 0.44
N LYS A 15 2.48 -12.43 0.98
CA LYS A 15 1.94 -13.08 2.17
C LYS A 15 1.79 -14.57 1.88
N ILE A 16 2.83 -15.34 2.20
CA ILE A 16 2.76 -16.80 2.17
C ILE A 16 1.85 -17.22 3.32
N ASN A 17 0.60 -17.53 2.99
CA ASN A 17 -0.27 -18.35 3.83
C ASN A 17 0.29 -19.77 3.83
N ASP A 18 1.30 -20.01 4.66
CA ASP A 18 1.88 -21.34 4.87
C ASP A 18 0.81 -22.25 5.51
N PRO A 19 0.39 -23.34 4.83
CA PRO A 19 -0.58 -24.28 5.38
C PRO A 19 -0.11 -24.94 6.69
N ALA A 20 1.20 -25.00 6.97
CA ALA A 20 1.73 -25.50 8.24
C ALA A 20 1.45 -24.56 9.44
N ILE A 21 1.04 -23.32 9.18
CA ILE A 21 0.65 -22.31 10.18
C ILE A 21 -0.89 -22.21 10.31
N ALA A 22 -1.64 -22.64 9.29
CA ALA A 22 -3.09 -22.66 9.26
C ALA A 22 -3.69 -23.69 10.25
N GLY A 23 -4.03 -23.22 11.46
CA GLY A 23 -4.63 -24.06 12.52
C GLY A 23 -4.19 -23.69 13.94
N ARG A 24 -3.17 -22.84 14.08
CA ARG A 24 -2.86 -22.18 15.36
C ARG A 24 -3.66 -20.88 15.46
N PRO A 25 -4.12 -20.46 16.67
CA PRO A 25 -4.56 -19.07 16.84
C PRO A 25 -3.41 -18.17 16.41
N ASN A 26 -3.70 -17.15 15.58
CA ASN A 26 -2.71 -16.27 14.98
C ASN A 26 -1.72 -15.77 16.05
N PRO A 27 -0.47 -16.27 16.09
CA PRO A 27 0.44 -16.00 17.21
C PRO A 27 1.15 -14.64 17.04
N PHE A 28 0.92 -13.94 15.93
CA PHE A 28 1.68 -12.76 15.53
C PHE A 28 1.15 -11.49 16.20
N HIS A 29 1.33 -11.41 17.51
CA HIS A 29 1.14 -10.20 18.31
C HIS A 29 2.24 -9.16 17.98
N ILE A 30 2.00 -8.42 16.89
CA ILE A 30 2.32 -7.01 16.66
C ILE A 30 3.79 -6.58 16.40
N PRO A 31 4.68 -6.26 17.36
CA PRO A 31 5.83 -5.37 17.09
C PRO A 31 6.84 -5.88 16.06
N GLU A 32 6.94 -7.19 15.87
CA GLU A 32 7.85 -7.81 14.90
C GLU A 32 7.56 -7.41 13.44
N TYR A 33 6.34 -6.93 13.14
CA TYR A 33 5.96 -6.45 11.80
C TYR A 33 6.28 -4.98 11.52
N ILE A 34 6.98 -4.28 12.42
CA ILE A 34 7.33 -2.87 12.24
C ILE A 34 8.24 -2.65 11.00
N SER A 35 9.02 -3.66 10.58
CA SER A 35 9.45 -3.81 9.17
C SER A 35 9.86 -5.25 8.86
N ALA A 36 8.95 -6.07 8.34
CA ALA A 36 9.31 -7.43 7.89
C ALA A 36 10.15 -7.36 6.60
N GLN A 37 11.29 -8.04 6.62
CA GLN A 37 12.16 -8.25 5.45
C GLN A 37 11.98 -9.69 4.97
N HIS A 38 11.52 -9.88 3.74
CA HIS A 38 11.46 -11.19 3.11
C HIS A 38 12.33 -11.19 1.86
N ARG A 39 13.28 -12.12 1.76
CA ARG A 39 14.04 -12.33 0.51
C ARG A 39 13.49 -13.58 -0.17
N PHE A 40 12.97 -13.41 -1.38
CA PHE A 40 12.54 -14.49 -2.25
C PHE A 40 13.62 -14.68 -3.33
N ALA A 41 14.22 -15.87 -3.34
CA ALA A 41 15.05 -16.32 -4.44
C ALA A 41 14.18 -17.16 -5.39
N THR A 42 14.15 -16.78 -6.65
CA THR A 42 13.77 -17.69 -7.75
C THR A 42 15.05 -18.00 -8.53
N ASP A 43 15.05 -19.07 -9.32
CA ASP A 43 16.27 -19.54 -10.02
C ASP A 43 16.88 -18.52 -11.01
N ALA A 44 16.18 -17.42 -11.31
CA ALA A 44 16.67 -16.30 -12.14
C ALA A 44 16.80 -14.95 -11.40
N ASP A 45 16.03 -14.72 -10.33
CA ASP A 45 15.90 -13.40 -9.68
C ASP A 45 16.05 -13.44 -8.15
N GLN A 46 16.84 -12.51 -7.62
CA GLN A 46 16.94 -12.19 -6.20
C GLN A 46 16.03 -10.99 -5.90
N ILE A 47 14.95 -11.23 -5.15
CA ILE A 47 13.96 -10.20 -4.82
C ILE A 47 13.93 -10.00 -3.31
N ALA A 48 14.35 -8.84 -2.85
CA ALA A 48 14.12 -8.38 -1.49
C ALA A 48 12.75 -7.69 -1.41
N VAL A 49 11.97 -7.94 -0.36
CA VAL A 49 10.66 -7.35 -0.12
C VAL A 49 10.64 -6.78 1.29
N TYR A 50 10.31 -5.50 1.37
CA TYR A 50 10.28 -4.66 2.56
C TYR A 50 8.86 -4.15 2.77
N THR A 51 8.20 -4.66 3.80
CA THR A 51 6.87 -4.18 4.18
C THR A 51 6.96 -3.23 5.36
N TYR A 52 6.36 -2.04 5.22
CA TYR A 52 6.34 -1.02 6.27
C TYR A 52 4.93 -0.91 6.83
N THR A 53 4.68 -1.62 7.92
CA THR A 53 3.35 -1.65 8.55
C THR A 53 2.91 -0.26 8.99
N SER A 54 1.62 0.02 8.80
CA SER A 54 0.98 1.30 9.14
C SER A 54 1.63 2.54 8.49
N SER A 55 2.20 2.38 7.30
CA SER A 55 2.81 3.48 6.54
C SER A 55 1.84 4.03 5.50
N THR A 56 1.78 5.35 5.42
CA THR A 56 0.90 6.10 4.53
C THR A 56 1.76 6.99 3.63
N ALA A 57 1.34 7.21 2.39
CA ALA A 57 2.04 8.13 1.48
C ALA A 57 2.12 9.55 2.06
N ILE A 58 1.05 10.02 2.72
CA ILE A 58 1.03 11.30 3.46
C ILE A 58 2.04 11.31 4.61
N GLY A 59 2.29 10.18 5.28
CA GLY A 59 3.23 10.05 6.39
C GLY A 59 4.69 9.89 6.00
N LEU A 60 5.01 9.60 4.72
CA LEU A 60 6.39 9.36 4.26
C LEU A 60 7.31 10.56 4.41
N ASP A 61 6.77 11.78 4.32
CA ASP A 61 7.52 13.05 4.40
C ASP A 61 7.25 13.85 5.69
N SER A 62 6.45 13.32 6.61
CA SER A 62 6.17 14.05 7.84
C SER A 62 7.33 13.91 8.82
N SER A 63 7.96 15.03 9.18
CA SER A 63 8.94 15.10 10.28
C SER A 63 8.31 14.78 11.65
N SER A 64 6.98 14.84 11.75
CA SER A 64 6.19 14.37 12.90
C SER A 64 5.62 12.96 12.71
N SER A 65 6.11 12.17 11.75
CA SER A 65 5.67 10.78 11.57
C SER A 65 6.25 9.89 12.67
N GLU A 66 5.42 9.53 13.65
CA GLU A 66 5.78 8.71 14.82
C GLU A 66 6.44 7.37 14.43
N ASN A 67 6.04 6.78 13.29
CA ASN A 67 6.57 5.50 12.81
C ASN A 67 7.93 5.60 12.08
N GLY A 68 8.43 6.81 11.79
CA GLY A 68 9.69 7.04 11.09
C GLY A 68 9.85 6.34 9.73
N SER A 69 8.76 5.92 9.07
CA SER A 69 8.83 5.05 7.88
C SER A 69 9.66 5.62 6.73
N GLY A 70 9.58 6.93 6.47
CA GLY A 70 10.41 7.59 5.46
C GLY A 70 11.91 7.34 5.70
N ALA A 71 12.41 7.64 6.92
CA ALA A 71 13.82 7.44 7.27
C ALA A 71 14.26 5.97 7.14
N ARG A 72 13.38 5.01 7.47
CA ARG A 72 13.65 3.57 7.35
C ARG A 72 13.67 3.09 5.89
N ILE A 73 12.87 3.69 5.01
CA ILE A 73 12.94 3.43 3.56
C ILE A 73 14.27 3.96 3.01
N PHE A 74 14.67 5.19 3.38
CA PHE A 74 15.98 5.74 2.99
C PHE A 74 17.15 4.82 3.41
N ALA A 75 17.15 4.32 4.66
CA ALA A 75 18.19 3.41 5.15
C ALA A 75 18.22 2.06 4.41
N ASN A 76 17.05 1.41 4.23
CA ASN A 76 16.97 0.13 3.54
C ASN A 76 17.36 0.24 2.06
N VAL A 77 16.99 1.35 1.39
CA VAL A 77 17.40 1.64 0.01
C VAL A 77 18.91 1.85 -0.09
N GLN A 78 19.53 2.58 0.87
CA GLN A 78 20.99 2.70 0.92
C GLN A 78 21.70 1.35 1.04
N GLN A 79 21.16 0.45 1.90
CA GLN A 79 21.68 -0.92 2.04
C GLN A 79 21.52 -1.71 0.73
N GLU A 80 20.34 -1.76 0.14
CA GLU A 80 20.09 -2.54 -1.07
C GLU A 80 20.92 -2.06 -2.27
N LEU A 81 21.12 -0.75 -2.41
CA LEU A 81 22.05 -0.19 -3.41
C LEU A 81 23.53 -0.49 -3.13
N ALA A 82 23.90 -0.76 -1.87
CA ALA A 82 25.25 -1.23 -1.52
C ALA A 82 25.40 -2.74 -1.78
N GLU A 83 24.31 -3.50 -1.69
CA GLU A 83 24.26 -4.92 -2.05
C GLU A 83 23.92 -5.19 -3.54
N GLY A 84 23.88 -4.14 -4.38
CA GLY A 84 23.78 -4.25 -5.84
C GLY A 84 22.36 -4.32 -6.42
N ALA A 85 21.35 -3.76 -5.75
CA ALA A 85 20.00 -3.65 -6.32
C ALA A 85 19.98 -2.71 -7.55
N GLU A 86 19.46 -3.18 -8.68
CA GLU A 86 19.40 -2.43 -9.94
C GLU A 86 18.04 -1.75 -10.16
N THR A 87 17.00 -2.25 -9.49
CA THR A 87 15.63 -1.73 -9.56
C THR A 87 14.99 -1.72 -8.18
N LEU A 88 14.39 -0.59 -7.83
CA LEU A 88 13.68 -0.33 -6.58
C LEU A 88 12.20 -0.09 -6.91
N ALA A 89 11.34 -1.01 -6.51
CA ALA A 89 9.89 -0.90 -6.71
C ALA A 89 9.22 -0.34 -5.45
N PHE A 90 8.27 0.59 -5.61
CA PHE A 90 7.58 1.22 -4.48
C PHE A 90 6.05 1.11 -4.62
N CYS A 91 5.34 0.91 -3.51
CA CYS A 91 3.88 0.86 -3.49
C CYS A 91 3.28 1.44 -2.20
N PHE A 92 2.83 2.70 -2.24
CA PHE A 92 2.23 3.42 -1.11
C PHE A 92 1.02 4.24 -1.55
N GLY A 93 0.02 4.35 -0.68
CA GLY A 93 -1.21 5.14 -0.91
C GLY A 93 -2.50 4.32 -0.80
N ARG A 94 -2.42 2.98 -0.79
CA ARG A 94 -3.58 2.11 -0.59
C ARG A 94 -4.22 2.38 0.78
N VAL A 95 -3.39 2.43 1.83
CA VAL A 95 -3.81 2.75 3.21
C VAL A 95 -4.43 4.14 3.31
N ASP A 96 -3.87 5.12 2.59
CA ASP A 96 -4.37 6.49 2.57
C ASP A 96 -5.83 6.55 2.10
N LEU A 97 -6.17 5.88 0.98
CA LEU A 97 -7.52 5.88 0.43
C LEU A 97 -8.52 5.04 1.24
N ASP A 98 -8.09 3.88 1.72
CA ASP A 98 -9.00 2.93 2.39
C ASP A 98 -9.19 3.22 3.87
N PHE A 99 -8.16 3.68 4.58
CA PHE A 99 -8.21 3.85 6.03
C PHE A 99 -8.09 5.30 6.48
N VAL A 100 -7.08 6.03 5.99
CA VAL A 100 -6.84 7.40 6.45
C VAL A 100 -7.95 8.34 5.98
N TYR A 101 -8.42 8.19 4.74
CA TYR A 101 -9.51 9.02 4.21
C TYR A 101 -10.83 8.83 4.99
N PRO A 102 -11.39 7.61 5.15
CA PRO A 102 -12.59 7.45 5.97
C PRO A 102 -12.38 7.90 7.41
N TYR A 103 -11.24 7.58 8.02
CA TYR A 103 -10.93 8.05 9.37
C TYR A 103 -10.96 9.58 9.49
N LYS A 104 -10.24 10.29 8.62
CA LYS A 104 -10.17 11.76 8.66
C LYS A 104 -11.52 12.40 8.38
N ARG A 105 -12.30 11.85 7.44
CA ARG A 105 -13.62 12.39 7.08
C ARG A 105 -14.65 12.15 8.18
N ILE A 106 -14.71 10.94 8.74
CA ILE A 106 -15.79 10.52 9.66
C ILE A 106 -15.45 10.84 11.12
N ILE A 107 -14.20 10.64 11.55
CA ILE A 107 -13.79 10.82 12.95
C ILE A 107 -13.17 12.20 13.21
N GLN A 108 -12.42 12.74 12.25
CA GLN A 108 -11.75 14.06 12.39
C GLN A 108 -12.50 15.20 11.67
N GLY A 109 -13.67 14.93 11.08
CA GLY A 109 -14.51 15.95 10.43
C GLY A 109 -13.87 16.64 9.22
N SER A 110 -12.99 15.95 8.47
CA SER A 110 -12.31 16.53 7.32
C SER A 110 -13.27 16.74 6.14
N ASP A 111 -13.36 17.99 5.66
CA ASP A 111 -14.18 18.40 4.50
C ASP A 111 -13.66 17.86 3.14
N LEU A 112 -12.47 17.27 3.10
CA LEU A 112 -11.89 16.75 1.86
C LEU A 112 -12.76 15.63 1.28
N ASN A 113 -13.00 15.69 -0.03
CA ASN A 113 -13.55 14.56 -0.78
C ASN A 113 -12.45 13.58 -1.20
N LEU A 114 -12.85 12.38 -1.65
CA LEU A 114 -11.93 11.29 -1.98
C LEU A 114 -10.89 11.69 -3.05
N ALA A 115 -11.30 12.45 -4.07
CA ALA A 115 -10.39 12.89 -5.14
C ALA A 115 -9.36 13.92 -4.65
N GLN A 116 -9.78 14.87 -3.80
CA GLN A 116 -8.86 15.81 -3.15
C GLN A 116 -7.86 15.08 -2.24
N PHE A 117 -8.34 14.11 -1.47
CA PHE A 117 -7.50 13.33 -0.57
C PHE A 117 -6.50 12.44 -1.34
N ALA A 118 -6.95 11.78 -2.41
CA ALA A 118 -6.09 11.05 -3.34
C ALA A 118 -5.02 11.97 -3.95
N GLY A 119 -5.37 13.20 -4.34
CA GLY A 119 -4.42 14.20 -4.82
C GLY A 119 -3.34 14.57 -3.80
N LEU A 120 -3.70 14.74 -2.52
CA LEU A 120 -2.73 14.97 -1.44
C LEU A 120 -1.83 13.76 -1.21
N SER A 121 -2.39 12.54 -1.22
CA SER A 121 -1.62 11.30 -1.09
C SER A 121 -0.61 11.15 -2.23
N ARG A 122 -1.05 11.40 -3.48
CA ARG A 122 -0.20 11.43 -4.69
C ARG A 122 0.96 12.40 -4.57
N ALA A 123 0.67 13.66 -4.21
CA ALA A 123 1.67 14.72 -4.15
C ALA A 123 2.75 14.43 -3.09
N ASN A 124 2.37 13.91 -1.91
CA ASN A 124 3.33 13.51 -0.88
C ASN A 124 4.17 12.30 -1.34
N TYR A 125 3.58 11.34 -2.04
CA TYR A 125 4.31 10.18 -2.56
C TYR A 125 5.37 10.60 -3.60
N LEU A 126 5.02 11.46 -4.56
CA LEU A 126 5.97 11.97 -5.56
C LEU A 126 7.06 12.83 -4.92
N SER A 127 6.74 13.70 -3.95
CA SER A 127 7.72 14.47 -3.17
C SER A 127 8.73 13.56 -2.45
N PHE A 128 8.26 12.46 -1.88
CA PHE A 128 9.12 11.46 -1.26
C PHE A 128 10.06 10.80 -2.29
N LEU A 129 9.52 10.31 -3.41
CA LEU A 129 10.31 9.61 -4.44
C LEU A 129 11.36 10.53 -5.08
N LEU A 130 11.02 11.78 -5.39
CA LEU A 130 11.95 12.75 -5.99
C LEU A 130 13.18 13.03 -5.10
N ARG A 131 12.98 13.12 -3.78
CA ARG A 131 14.10 13.34 -2.84
C ARG A 131 14.87 12.07 -2.55
N LEU A 132 14.24 10.90 -2.63
CA LEU A 132 14.92 9.61 -2.56
C LEU A 132 15.83 9.41 -3.79
N GLU A 133 15.32 9.76 -4.97
CA GLU A 133 16.08 9.82 -6.22
C GLU A 133 17.30 10.73 -6.06
N GLU A 134 17.09 12.01 -5.78
CA GLU A 134 18.15 13.02 -5.69
C GLU A 134 19.24 12.68 -4.68
N ARG A 135 18.87 12.17 -3.49
CA ARG A 135 19.80 11.99 -2.37
C ARG A 135 20.47 10.62 -2.31
N VAL A 136 19.89 9.59 -2.93
CA VAL A 136 20.30 8.19 -2.70
C VAL A 136 20.41 7.36 -3.97
N VAL A 137 19.43 7.43 -4.87
CA VAL A 137 19.27 6.48 -5.98
C VAL A 137 19.92 6.95 -7.29
N LYS A 138 20.04 8.27 -7.50
CA LYS A 138 20.45 8.88 -8.77
C LYS A 138 21.65 8.21 -9.44
N GLY A 139 21.40 7.61 -10.59
CA GLY A 139 22.40 6.92 -11.41
C GLY A 139 22.87 5.56 -10.89
N ARG A 140 22.25 5.01 -9.85
CA ARG A 140 22.61 3.72 -9.22
C ARG A 140 21.58 2.62 -9.46
N ALA A 141 20.29 2.96 -9.45
CA ALA A 141 19.20 2.03 -9.75
C ALA A 141 18.04 2.77 -10.44
N ARG A 142 17.05 2.00 -10.92
CA ARG A 142 15.80 2.54 -11.46
C ARG A 142 14.73 2.57 -10.37
N ILE A 143 14.02 3.67 -10.21
CA ILE A 143 12.78 3.72 -9.42
C ILE A 143 11.61 3.28 -10.29
N VAL A 144 10.80 2.36 -9.77
CA VAL A 144 9.54 1.91 -10.38
C VAL A 144 8.42 2.07 -9.35
N VAL A 145 7.29 2.64 -9.75
CA VAL A 145 6.09 2.69 -8.92
C VAL A 145 5.14 1.58 -9.36
N LEU A 146 4.67 0.79 -8.39
CA LEU A 146 3.60 -0.18 -8.60
C LEU A 146 2.26 0.55 -8.47
N GLY A 147 1.36 0.33 -9.42
CA GLY A 147 -0.03 0.76 -9.32
C GLY A 147 -0.69 0.14 -8.09
N LEU A 148 -1.54 0.93 -7.44
CA LEU A 148 -2.26 0.49 -6.25
C LEU A 148 -3.36 -0.49 -6.65
N PRO A 149 -3.44 -1.68 -6.02
CA PRO A 149 -4.58 -2.56 -6.22
C PRO A 149 -5.89 -1.84 -5.90
N ALA A 150 -6.85 -1.92 -6.82
CA ALA A 150 -8.17 -1.36 -6.57
C ALA A 150 -8.86 -2.04 -5.35
N PRO A 151 -9.77 -1.33 -4.67
CA PRO A 151 -10.50 -1.87 -3.52
C PRO A 151 -11.36 -3.07 -3.87
N ILE A 152 -11.40 -4.03 -2.94
CA ILE A 152 -12.18 -5.28 -3.05
C ILE A 152 -13.34 -5.39 -2.06
N LEU A 153 -13.29 -4.69 -0.91
CA LEU A 153 -14.35 -4.77 0.10
C LEU A 153 -15.51 -3.82 -0.19
N PRO A 154 -16.77 -4.28 -0.07
CA PRO A 154 -17.94 -3.40 -0.13
C PRO A 154 -18.00 -2.46 1.10
N PRO A 155 -18.81 -1.38 1.06
CA PRO A 155 -18.83 -0.36 2.12
C PRO A 155 -19.07 -0.89 3.53
N GLU A 156 -19.89 -1.93 3.69
CA GLU A 156 -20.25 -2.55 4.97
C GLU A 156 -19.09 -3.31 5.64
N ASP A 157 -18.32 -4.08 4.85
CA ASP A 157 -17.11 -4.74 5.33
C ASP A 157 -16.00 -3.71 5.55
N MET A 158 -15.91 -2.70 4.68
CA MET A 158 -14.95 -1.61 4.86
C MET A 158 -15.21 -0.81 6.14
N ALA A 159 -16.48 -0.52 6.45
CA ALA A 159 -16.89 0.09 7.71
C ALA A 159 -16.51 -0.77 8.90
N HIS A 160 -16.65 -2.10 8.82
CA HIS A 160 -16.18 -3.01 9.87
C HIS A 160 -14.67 -2.88 10.10
N PHE A 161 -13.84 -2.95 9.04
CA PHE A 161 -12.38 -2.87 9.17
C PHE A 161 -11.91 -1.52 9.69
N VAL A 162 -12.50 -0.41 9.23
CA VAL A 162 -12.22 0.93 9.75
C VAL A 162 -12.56 1.00 11.24
N TRP A 163 -13.74 0.52 11.64
CA TRP A 163 -14.25 0.62 13.01
C TRP A 163 -13.52 -0.27 14.04
N ASN A 164 -13.24 -1.52 13.69
CA ASN A 164 -12.71 -2.51 14.62
C ASN A 164 -11.18 -2.61 14.59
N ASP A 165 -10.60 -2.73 13.39
CA ASP A 165 -9.28 -3.33 13.23
C ASP A 165 -8.21 -2.30 12.84
N SER A 166 -8.45 -1.49 11.81
CA SER A 166 -7.37 -0.75 11.14
C SER A 166 -6.93 0.50 11.88
N ILE A 167 -7.85 1.35 12.38
CA ILE A 167 -7.51 2.62 13.03
C ILE A 167 -6.82 2.36 14.36
N ARG A 168 -7.42 1.50 15.21
CA ARG A 168 -6.83 1.14 16.50
C ARG A 168 -5.43 0.57 16.32
N GLN A 169 -5.27 -0.37 15.39
CA GLN A 169 -3.97 -1.00 15.15
C GLN A 169 -2.98 -0.02 14.49
N HIS A 170 -3.41 0.90 13.62
CA HIS A 170 -2.53 1.95 13.08
C HIS A 170 -2.02 2.89 14.16
N ILE A 171 -2.90 3.43 14.99
CA ILE A 171 -2.51 4.40 16.01
C ILE A 171 -1.70 3.71 17.12
N ALA A 172 -2.06 2.48 17.51
CA ALA A 172 -1.28 1.69 18.45
C ALA A 172 0.12 1.33 17.91
N ASN A 173 0.23 0.95 16.63
CA ASN A 173 1.53 0.70 15.97
C ASN A 173 2.38 1.97 15.87
N ALA A 174 1.76 3.15 15.69
CA ALA A 174 2.46 4.43 15.65
C ALA A 174 2.94 4.87 17.05
N ASN A 175 2.10 4.68 18.08
CA ASN A 175 2.37 5.14 19.45
C ASN A 175 3.13 4.11 20.32
N GLY A 176 3.30 2.87 19.84
CA GLY A 176 3.89 1.78 20.62
C GLY A 176 3.03 1.30 21.81
N VAL A 177 1.81 1.83 21.96
CA VAL A 177 0.91 1.56 23.08
C VAL A 177 -0.48 1.22 22.56
N LEU A 178 -0.91 -0.02 22.80
CA LEU A 178 -2.32 -0.40 22.77
C LEU A 178 -2.99 0.15 24.03
N ASN A 179 -3.62 1.31 23.93
CA ASN A 179 -4.64 1.74 24.88
C ASN A 179 -6.01 1.46 24.26
N ASP A 180 -6.88 0.81 25.02
CA ASP A 180 -8.22 0.41 24.61
C ASP A 180 -9.07 1.56 24.07
N ASP A 181 -8.85 2.80 24.54
CA ASP A 181 -9.59 4.00 24.14
C ASP A 181 -9.05 4.66 22.86
N ILE A 182 -7.82 4.37 22.46
CA ILE A 182 -7.18 5.02 21.31
C ILE A 182 -7.75 4.47 20.00
N GLY A 183 -8.16 5.39 19.12
CA GLY A 183 -8.74 5.04 17.82
C GLY A 183 -10.16 4.47 17.88
N ARG A 184 -10.82 4.52 19.05
CA ARG A 184 -12.27 4.34 19.09
C ARG A 184 -12.95 5.52 18.39
N PRO A 185 -13.95 5.27 17.53
CA PRO A 185 -14.90 6.30 17.15
C PRO A 185 -15.54 6.93 18.38
N PRO A 186 -15.88 8.23 18.36
CA PRO A 186 -16.71 8.87 19.38
C PRO A 186 -17.95 8.03 19.70
N ALA A 187 -18.38 8.01 20.96
CA ALA A 187 -19.43 7.12 21.45
C ALA A 187 -20.81 7.34 20.79
N ASP A 188 -21.00 8.50 20.16
CA ASP A 188 -22.15 8.92 19.35
C ASP A 188 -22.01 8.60 17.83
N THR A 189 -20.90 7.98 17.41
CA THR A 189 -20.70 7.61 16.00
C THR A 189 -21.58 6.41 15.66
N ASP A 190 -22.60 6.61 14.84
CA ASP A 190 -23.42 5.53 14.31
C ASP A 190 -22.67 4.75 13.21
N LYS A 191 -22.62 3.42 13.33
CA LYS A 191 -22.06 2.54 12.31
C LYS A 191 -22.84 2.61 10.99
N ALA A 192 -24.15 2.88 11.02
CA ALA A 192 -24.92 3.11 9.80
C ALA A 192 -24.42 4.36 9.06
N ARG A 193 -24.24 5.48 9.79
CA ARG A 193 -23.66 6.72 9.28
C ARG A 193 -22.22 6.56 8.77
N LEU A 194 -21.43 5.67 9.36
CA LEU A 194 -20.12 5.28 8.84
C LEU A 194 -20.24 4.62 7.45
N ILE A 195 -21.14 3.64 7.29
CA ILE A 195 -21.38 2.95 6.01
C ILE A 195 -21.85 3.94 4.95
N GLU A 196 -22.78 4.84 5.28
CA GLU A 196 -23.27 5.91 4.38
C GLU A 196 -22.16 6.87 3.91
N THR A 197 -21.10 7.03 4.70
CA THR A 197 -19.98 7.93 4.36
C THR A 197 -18.90 7.24 3.52
N ILE A 198 -18.86 5.90 3.50
CA ILE A 198 -17.93 5.13 2.65
C ILE A 198 -18.54 5.01 1.26
N ALA A 199 -17.86 5.60 0.28
CA ALA A 199 -18.32 5.57 -1.11
C ALA A 199 -18.48 4.12 -1.64
N PRO A 200 -19.44 3.88 -2.57
CA PRO A 200 -19.64 2.58 -3.19
C PRO A 200 -18.34 2.00 -3.78
N LEU A 201 -18.26 0.67 -3.82
CA LEU A 201 -17.04 -0.03 -4.25
C LEU A 201 -16.57 0.43 -5.64
N SER A 202 -17.48 0.55 -6.61
CA SER A 202 -17.17 1.04 -7.96
C SER A 202 -16.65 2.49 -7.98
N VAL A 203 -17.17 3.37 -7.13
CA VAL A 203 -16.67 4.76 -6.99
C VAL A 203 -15.26 4.79 -6.41
N ARG A 204 -14.97 3.94 -5.41
CA ARG A 204 -13.62 3.80 -4.85
C ARG A 204 -12.65 3.14 -5.85
N THR A 205 -13.12 2.18 -6.65
CA THR A 205 -12.34 1.60 -7.76
C THR A 205 -11.99 2.66 -8.80
N GLN A 206 -12.95 3.45 -9.27
CA GLN A 206 -12.70 4.56 -10.20
C GLN A 206 -11.71 5.59 -9.63
N ALA A 207 -11.79 5.91 -8.34
CA ALA A 207 -10.81 6.79 -7.69
C ALA A 207 -9.40 6.19 -7.63
N SER A 208 -9.27 4.87 -7.41
CA SER A 208 -7.99 4.16 -7.47
C SER A 208 -7.40 4.18 -8.87
N VAL A 209 -8.21 3.91 -9.91
CA VAL A 209 -7.77 3.96 -11.32
C VAL A 209 -7.34 5.37 -11.71
N ALA A 210 -8.10 6.40 -11.34
CA ALA A 210 -7.73 7.79 -11.60
C ALA A 210 -6.43 8.21 -10.88
N LEU A 211 -6.18 7.69 -9.67
CA LEU A 211 -4.93 7.89 -8.95
C LEU A 211 -3.76 7.19 -9.65
N ASN A 212 -3.93 5.93 -10.06
CA ASN A 212 -2.92 5.16 -10.80
C ASN A 212 -2.55 5.83 -12.13
N GLN A 213 -3.54 6.30 -12.90
CA GLN A 213 -3.31 7.04 -14.15
C GLN A 213 -2.53 8.34 -13.92
N ALA A 214 -2.85 9.09 -12.86
CA ALA A 214 -2.12 10.29 -12.50
C ALA A 214 -0.68 9.99 -12.03
N LEU A 215 -0.50 8.93 -11.22
CA LEU A 215 0.82 8.43 -10.82
C LEU A 215 1.66 8.01 -12.04
N ALA A 216 1.09 7.27 -12.98
CA ALA A 216 1.78 6.83 -14.20
C ALA A 216 2.29 8.01 -15.03
N TYR A 217 1.45 9.04 -15.22
CA TYR A 217 1.81 10.27 -15.91
C TYR A 217 2.93 11.03 -15.20
N GLU A 218 2.82 11.24 -13.88
CA GLU A 218 3.84 11.93 -13.09
C GLU A 218 5.16 11.14 -13.02
N CYS A 219 5.11 9.81 -12.90
CA CYS A 219 6.29 8.94 -12.97
C CYS A 219 7.02 9.08 -14.31
N GLY A 220 6.29 9.04 -15.44
CA GLY A 220 6.86 9.25 -16.76
C GLY A 220 7.51 10.62 -16.93
N ALA A 221 6.89 11.68 -16.39
CA ALA A 221 7.45 13.03 -16.39
C ALA A 221 8.71 13.16 -15.51
N CYS A 222 8.83 12.37 -14.44
CA CYS A 222 9.99 12.33 -13.55
C CYS A 222 11.09 11.33 -13.97
N GLY A 223 10.87 10.54 -15.02
CA GLY A 223 11.80 9.48 -15.47
C GLY A 223 11.73 8.19 -14.65
N PHE A 224 10.69 8.00 -13.84
CA PHE A 224 10.43 6.76 -13.10
C PHE A 224 9.62 5.77 -13.97
N GLY A 225 9.81 4.47 -13.73
CA GLY A 225 8.94 3.44 -14.30
C GLY A 225 7.59 3.37 -13.57
N PHE A 226 6.56 2.89 -14.26
CA PHE A 226 5.26 2.58 -13.65
C PHE A 226 4.78 1.18 -14.08
N VAL A 227 4.13 0.45 -13.16
CA VAL A 227 3.50 -0.85 -13.42
C VAL A 227 1.99 -0.69 -13.21
N ASP A 228 1.25 -0.66 -14.30
CA ASP A 228 -0.21 -0.59 -14.28
C ASP A 228 -0.83 -1.97 -14.01
N LEU A 229 -1.70 -2.04 -13.01
CA LEU A 229 -2.50 -3.20 -12.66
C LEU A 229 -3.90 -3.19 -13.27
N ASP A 230 -4.45 -2.00 -13.52
CA ASP A 230 -5.89 -1.80 -13.58
C ASP A 230 -6.49 -2.48 -14.80
N ALA A 231 -5.78 -2.43 -15.93
CA ALA A 231 -6.14 -3.12 -17.17
C ALA A 231 -6.26 -4.66 -17.03
N THR A 232 -5.65 -5.26 -16.00
CA THR A 232 -5.77 -6.70 -15.72
C THR A 232 -6.75 -7.00 -14.58
N MET A 233 -6.73 -6.20 -13.52
CA MET A 233 -7.48 -6.45 -12.28
C MET A 233 -8.93 -5.95 -12.29
N VAL A 234 -9.24 -4.87 -13.03
CA VAL A 234 -10.56 -4.24 -12.99
C VAL A 234 -11.46 -4.81 -14.09
N ASP A 235 -12.64 -5.27 -13.71
CA ASP A 235 -13.71 -5.66 -14.62
C ASP A 235 -14.41 -4.40 -15.14
N THR A 236 -14.27 -4.13 -16.44
CA THR A 236 -14.84 -2.94 -17.08
C THR A 236 -16.37 -2.98 -17.21
N ALA A 237 -17.01 -4.14 -17.05
CA ALA A 237 -18.47 -4.27 -17.15
C ALA A 237 -19.20 -3.81 -15.88
N ASN A 238 -18.59 -4.00 -14.70
CA ASN A 238 -19.16 -3.57 -13.41
C ASN A 238 -18.35 -2.47 -12.70
N GLY A 239 -17.14 -2.16 -13.16
CA GLY A 239 -16.27 -1.14 -12.59
C GLY A 239 -15.69 -1.51 -11.22
N THR A 240 -15.50 -2.80 -10.94
CA THR A 240 -14.93 -3.31 -9.68
C THR A 240 -13.81 -4.33 -9.95
N VAL A 241 -13.14 -4.82 -8.91
CA VAL A 241 -12.07 -5.83 -9.05
C VAL A 241 -12.67 -7.18 -9.46
N ARG A 242 -12.03 -7.85 -10.42
CA ARG A 242 -12.46 -9.18 -10.88
C ARG A 242 -12.37 -10.23 -9.76
N PRO A 243 -13.27 -11.25 -9.75
CA PRO A 243 -13.32 -12.24 -8.67
C PRO A 243 -12.02 -13.02 -8.41
N ASP A 244 -11.17 -13.21 -9.43
CA ASP A 244 -9.89 -13.90 -9.32
C ASP A 244 -8.84 -13.17 -8.47
N PHE A 245 -9.08 -11.90 -8.12
CA PHE A 245 -8.24 -11.10 -7.23
C PHE A 245 -8.88 -10.83 -5.85
N VAL A 246 -10.02 -11.44 -5.49
CA VAL A 246 -10.74 -11.18 -4.24
C VAL A 246 -10.52 -12.30 -3.20
N ALA A 247 -9.93 -11.96 -2.05
CA ALA A 247 -9.59 -12.92 -0.99
C ALA A 247 -10.69 -13.06 0.08
N GLY A 248 -11.94 -13.30 -0.33
CA GLY A 248 -13.08 -13.41 0.58
C GLY A 248 -13.40 -12.09 1.28
N ARG A 249 -13.12 -12.00 2.60
CA ARG A 249 -13.32 -10.79 3.43
C ARG A 249 -12.01 -10.13 3.88
N ASP A 250 -10.85 -10.56 3.38
CA ASP A 250 -9.63 -9.75 3.53
C ASP A 250 -9.76 -8.49 2.66
N HIS A 251 -9.16 -7.38 3.06
CA HIS A 251 -9.05 -6.17 2.23
C HIS A 251 -7.82 -6.16 1.33
N HIS A 252 -6.94 -7.16 1.48
CA HIS A 252 -5.85 -7.47 0.58
C HIS A 252 -6.37 -8.24 -0.64
N ALA A 253 -6.03 -7.76 -1.84
CA ALA A 253 -6.24 -8.52 -3.06
C ALA A 253 -5.48 -9.87 -2.99
N TYR A 254 -6.04 -10.91 -3.60
CA TYR A 254 -5.63 -12.30 -3.43
C TYR A 254 -4.13 -12.47 -3.76
N PRO A 255 -3.26 -12.73 -2.75
CA PRO A 255 -1.80 -12.69 -2.91
C PRO A 255 -1.30 -13.63 -4.02
N GLN A 256 -1.91 -14.81 -4.12
CA GLN A 256 -1.61 -15.84 -5.11
C GLN A 256 -1.90 -15.41 -6.56
N ALA A 257 -2.77 -14.42 -6.78
CA ALA A 257 -3.03 -13.82 -8.10
C ALA A 257 -2.21 -12.54 -8.31
N LEU A 258 -2.15 -11.66 -7.30
CA LEU A 258 -1.49 -10.35 -7.40
C LEU A 258 0.04 -10.45 -7.51
N GLY A 259 0.68 -11.35 -6.74
CA GLY A 259 2.14 -11.51 -6.71
C GLY A 259 2.73 -11.90 -8.06
N PRO A 260 2.24 -12.99 -8.69
CA PRO A 260 2.66 -13.37 -10.04
C PRO A 260 2.40 -12.27 -11.07
N LEU A 261 1.26 -11.57 -10.98
CA LEU A 261 0.93 -10.48 -11.89
C LEU A 261 1.95 -9.33 -11.81
N TRP A 262 2.32 -8.86 -10.62
CA TRP A 262 3.38 -7.84 -10.51
C TRP A 262 4.73 -8.32 -10.99
N LEU A 263 5.14 -9.55 -10.71
CA LEU A 263 6.43 -10.05 -11.20
C LEU A 263 6.45 -10.13 -12.73
N GLN A 264 5.35 -10.54 -13.35
CA GLN A 264 5.19 -10.50 -14.81
C GLN A 264 5.28 -9.06 -15.34
N LEU A 265 4.51 -8.13 -14.78
CA LEU A 265 4.44 -6.75 -15.27
C LEU A 265 5.72 -5.96 -15.01
N LEU A 266 6.36 -6.12 -13.84
CA LEU A 266 7.69 -5.58 -13.55
C LEU A 266 8.70 -6.04 -14.60
N ARG A 267 8.67 -7.34 -14.97
CA ARG A 267 9.58 -7.87 -15.98
C ARG A 267 9.38 -7.24 -17.35
N THR A 268 8.14 -6.98 -17.75
CA THR A 268 7.85 -6.30 -19.03
C THR A 268 8.14 -4.79 -18.98
N SER A 269 7.76 -4.09 -17.92
CA SER A 269 7.88 -2.61 -17.82
C SER A 269 9.31 -2.12 -17.67
N VAL A 270 10.22 -2.93 -17.13
CA VAL A 270 11.64 -2.58 -16.95
C VAL A 270 12.48 -2.94 -18.19
N GLY A 271 11.86 -3.52 -19.22
CA GLY A 271 12.48 -3.75 -20.53
C GLY A 271 13.47 -4.92 -20.54
N PHE A 272 13.15 -6.03 -19.86
CA PHE A 272 13.98 -7.23 -19.96
C PHE A 272 13.73 -7.94 -21.29
N ALA A 273 14.72 -7.84 -22.18
CA ALA A 273 14.93 -8.90 -23.15
C ALA A 273 15.31 -10.18 -22.40
N ALA A 274 14.64 -11.28 -22.73
CA ALA A 274 14.92 -12.62 -22.20
C ALA A 274 16.21 -13.21 -22.80
#